data_AF-T1B6R0-F1
#
_entry.id   AF-T1B6R0-F1
#
_cell.length_a   1.000
_cell.length_b   1.000
_cell.length_c   1.000
_cell.angle_alpha   90.00
_cell.angle_beta   90.00
_cell.angle_gamma   90.00
#
_symmetry.space_group_name_H-M   'P 1'
#
loop_
_entity.id
_entity.type
_entity.pdbx_description
1 polymer ?
#
loop_
_entity_poly.entity_id
_entity_poly.type
_entity_poly.pdbx_seq_one_letter_code
_entity_poly.pdbx_strand_id
1 'polypeptide(L)' 'MADMSSISAFAKEEGLWIVEDACQAIGAEHYGKPPGFSSVAAAYSFFPTKNLGGGGDGGMIA' A
#
# COMPACT_ATOMS: atom_id res chain seq x y z
N MET A 1 3.27 -6.10 -4.76
CA MET A 1 3.26 -4.63 -4.84
C MET A 1 3.40 -4.21 -6.29
N ALA A 2 2.91 -3.02 -6.65
CA ALA A 2 3.16 -2.46 -7.98
C ALA A 2 4.63 -2.01 -8.13
N ASP A 3 5.06 -1.69 -9.35
CA ASP A 3 6.36 -1.06 -9.60
C ASP A 3 6.34 0.40 -9.11
N MET A 4 6.55 0.57 -7.81
CA MET A 4 6.50 1.88 -7.16
C MET A 4 7.65 2.79 -7.58
N SER A 5 8.75 2.24 -8.11
CA SER A 5 9.87 3.05 -8.61
C SER A 5 9.45 3.82 -9.85
N SER A 6 8.84 3.15 -10.83
CA SER A 6 8.36 3.80 -12.05
C SER A 6 7.17 4.72 -11.78
N ILE A 7 6.22 4.28 -10.94
CA ILE A 7 5.01 5.06 -10.61
C ILE A 7 5.36 6.34 -9.84
N SER A 8 6.25 6.27 -8.83
CA SER A 8 6.64 7.46 -8.05
C SER A 8 7.44 8.47 -8.85
N ALA A 9 8.27 8.01 -9.81
CA ALA A 9 8.98 8.91 -10.73
C ALA A 9 7.99 9.72 -11.59
N PHE A 10 7.03 9.04 -12.21
CA PHE A 10 5.99 9.69 -13.02
C PHE A 10 5.12 10.65 -12.19
N ALA A 11 4.61 10.20 -11.04
CA ALA A 11 3.75 11.04 -10.21
C ALA A 11 4.47 12.30 -9.72
N LYS A 12 5.78 12.21 -9.45
CA LYS A 12 6.59 13.37 -9.05
C LYS A 12 6.74 14.39 -10.18
N GLU A 13 6.92 13.92 -11.42
CA GLU A 13 7.01 14.79 -12.61
C GLU A 13 5.70 15.55 -12.84
N GLU A 14 4.57 14.88 -12.64
CA GLU A 14 3.22 15.43 -12.86
C GLU A 14 2.62 16.12 -11.62
N GLY A 15 3.32 16.12 -10.47
CA GLY A 15 2.81 16.69 -9.22
C GLY A 15 1.59 15.95 -8.64
N LEU A 16 1.46 14.66 -8.90
CA LEU A 16 0.35 13.82 -8.46
C LEU A 16 0.62 13.16 -7.11
N TRP A 17 -0.46 12.94 -6.35
CA TRP A 17 -0.41 12.10 -5.15
C TRP A 17 -0.62 10.64 -5.49
N ILE A 18 0.04 9.78 -4.72
CA ILE A 18 -0.10 8.33 -4.81
C ILE A 18 -0.78 7.84 -3.54
N VAL A 19 -1.84 7.06 -3.68
CA VAL A 19 -2.42 6.26 -2.60
C VAL A 19 -2.28 4.80 -3.00
N GLU A 20 -1.61 4.01 -2.16
CA GLU A 20 -1.44 2.58 -2.40
C GLU A 20 -2.64 1.79 -1.85
N ASP A 21 -3.21 0.90 -2.67
CA ASP A 21 -4.07 -0.17 -2.17
C ASP A 21 -3.20 -1.35 -1.76
N ALA A 22 -3.00 -1.47 -0.44
CA ALA A 22 -2.20 -2.51 0.21
C ALA A 22 -3.08 -3.58 0.89
N CYS A 23 -4.36 -3.71 0.52
CA CYS A 23 -5.31 -4.60 1.18
C CYS A 23 -4.88 -6.08 1.22
N GLN A 24 -4.01 -6.51 0.29
CA GLN A 24 -3.45 -7.87 0.24
C GLN A 24 -1.92 -7.90 0.40
N ALA A 25 -1.32 -6.77 0.81
CA ALA A 25 0.13 -6.58 0.82
C ALA A 25 0.71 -6.40 2.23
N ILE A 26 -0.03 -6.76 3.28
CA ILE A 26 0.50 -6.81 4.64
C ILE A 26 1.70 -7.76 4.67
N GLY A 27 2.85 -7.25 5.11
CA GLY A 27 4.12 -7.98 5.16
C GLY A 27 4.88 -8.06 3.84
N ALA A 28 4.38 -7.46 2.75
CA ALA A 28 5.13 -7.34 1.51
C ALA A 28 6.15 -6.20 1.57
N GLU A 29 7.23 -6.32 0.80
CA GLU A 29 8.25 -5.29 0.68
C GLU A 29 8.65 -5.06 -0.78
N HIS A 30 8.94 -3.81 -1.12
CA HIS A 30 9.57 -3.40 -2.37
C HIS A 30 10.90 -2.72 -2.03
N TYR A 31 12.03 -3.31 -2.40
CA TYR A 31 13.38 -2.88 -1.98
C TYR A 31 13.53 -2.69 -0.46
N GLY A 32 12.94 -3.59 0.33
CA GLY A 32 12.97 -3.53 1.81
C GLY A 32 12.09 -2.42 2.39
N LYS A 33 11.17 -1.86 1.60
CA LYS A 33 10.22 -0.83 2.03
C LYS A 33 8.78 -1.35 1.96
N PRO A 34 7.96 -1.17 3.01
CA PRO A 34 6.57 -1.60 3.01
C PRO A 34 5.70 -0.67 2.11
N PRO A 35 4.47 -1.09 1.76
CA PRO A 35 3.50 -0.20 1.15
C PRO A 35 3.26 1.05 2.02
N GLY A 36 3.17 2.22 1.38
CA GLY A 36 3.08 3.50 2.07
C GLY A 36 4.39 4.28 2.10
N PHE A 37 5.53 3.65 1.80
CA PHE A 37 6.83 4.33 1.85
C PHE A 37 7.06 5.32 0.70
N SER A 38 6.54 5.01 -0.49
CA SER A 38 6.71 5.81 -1.71
C SER A 38 5.42 6.52 -2.14
N SER A 39 4.45 6.61 -1.23
CA SER A 39 3.13 7.18 -1.46
C SER A 39 2.75 8.13 -0.31
N VAL A 40 1.64 8.85 -0.43
CA VAL A 40 1.15 9.71 0.66
C VAL A 40 0.33 8.95 1.69
N ALA A 41 -0.14 7.75 1.31
CA ALA A 41 -0.90 6.85 2.17
C ALA A 41 -0.93 5.44 1.56
N ALA A 42 -1.12 4.43 2.41
CA ALA A 42 -1.48 3.07 2.02
C ALA A 42 -2.72 2.58 2.78
N ALA A 43 -3.66 1.96 2.07
CA ALA A 43 -4.86 1.35 2.63
C ALA A 43 -4.68 -0.16 2.84
N TYR A 44 -4.93 -0.63 4.06
CA TYR A 44 -4.88 -2.04 4.41
C TYR A 44 -6.28 -2.54 4.78
N SER A 45 -6.54 -3.82 4.49
CA SER A 45 -7.78 -4.52 4.84
C SER A 45 -7.46 -5.66 5.78
N PHE A 46 -8.23 -5.74 6.86
CA PHE A 46 -8.25 -6.87 7.78
C PHE A 46 -9.50 -7.73 7.58
N PHE A 47 -10.07 -7.73 6.37
CA PHE A 47 -11.17 -8.64 6.06
C PHE A 47 -10.74 -10.09 6.33
N PRO A 48 -11.62 -10.99 6.85
CA PRO A 48 -11.20 -12.27 7.41
C PRO A 48 -10.38 -13.18 6.47
N THR A 49 -10.51 -13.04 5.15
CA THR A 49 -9.78 -13.85 4.16
C THR A 49 -8.49 -13.21 3.65
N LYS A 50 -8.06 -12.06 4.18
CA LYS A 50 -6.80 -11.40 3.82
C LYS A 50 -5.61 -12.05 4.52
N ASN A 51 -4.40 -11.72 4.08
CA ASN A 51 -3.15 -12.26 4.64
C ASN A 51 -3.03 -12.06 6.16
N LEU A 52 -3.59 -10.96 6.67
CA LEU A 52 -3.81 -10.73 8.10
C LEU A 52 -5.28 -10.35 8.31
N GLY A 53 -6.15 -11.36 8.43
CA GLY A 53 -7.57 -11.16 8.73
C GLY A 53 -7.83 -10.85 10.21
N GLY A 54 -8.82 -10.00 10.48
CA GLY A 54 -9.35 -9.73 11.82
C GLY A 54 -10.55 -10.62 12.16
N GLY A 55 -11.10 -10.46 13.38
CA GLY A 55 -12.32 -11.12 13.84
C GLY A 55 -13.63 -10.52 13.29
N GLY A 56 -13.58 -9.90 12.11
CA GLY A 56 -14.66 -9.11 11.50
C GLY A 56 -14.12 -8.17 10.42
N ASP A 57 -14.93 -7.20 9.99
CA ASP A 57 -14.48 -6.16 9.06
C ASP A 57 -13.56 -5.15 9.73
N GLY A 58 -12.50 -4.74 9.03
CA GLY A 58 -11.55 -3.74 9.53
C GLY A 58 -10.54 -3.30 8.48
N GLY A 59 -9.88 -2.17 8.75
CA GLY A 59 -8.84 -1.61 7.88
C GLY A 59 -7.99 -0.57 8.60
N MET A 60 -6.91 -0.15 7.94
CA MET A 60 -5.95 0.83 8.46
C MET A 60 -5.43 1.70 7.32
N ILE A 61 -5.14 2.97 7.62
CA ILE A 61 -4.37 3.88 6.77
C ILE A 61 -2.99 4.06 7.42
N ALA A 62 -1.93 3.90 6.64
CA ALA A 62 -0.55 4.16 7.06
C ALA A 62 0.10 5.20 6.14
#